data_AF-F8L1L2-F1
#
_entry.id   AF-F8L1L2-F1
#
_cell.length_a   1.000
_cell.length_b   1.000
_cell.length_c   1.000
_cell.angle_alpha   90.00
_cell.angle_beta   90.00
_cell.angle_gamma   90.00
#
_symmetry.space_group_name_H-M   'P 1'
#
loop_
_entity.id
_entity.type
_entity.pdbx_description
1 polymer ?
#
loop_
_entity_poly.entity_id
_entity_poly.type
_entity_poly.pdbx_seq_one_letter_code
_entity_poly.pdbx_strand_id
1 'polypeptide(L)'
;MAEPLLSKGKADAISNGIFLICLGILLYSSERWWPGILLAIWASLALRQYLTGRIFDLAVSSFILLGLFLATAFEISWSTLMPILFVIGGIYLVLREYYFAESPEEVVDPYTLKKEIKKEIKAEIEKEKLDDK
;
A
#
# COMPACT_ATOMS: atom_id res chain seq x y z
N MET A 1 -7.64 8.81 6.98
CA MET A 1 -6.25 9.29 7.09
C MET A 1 -6.03 9.63 8.55
N ALA A 2 -5.00 9.09 9.21
CA ALA A 2 -4.76 9.39 10.62
C ALA A 2 -4.22 10.82 10.74
N GLU A 3 -4.64 11.53 11.77
CA GLU A 3 -4.12 12.88 12.04
C GLU A 3 -2.64 12.80 12.46
N PRO A 4 -1.76 13.67 11.93
CA PRO A 4 -0.36 13.70 12.31
C PRO A 4 -0.21 14.17 13.76
N LEU A 5 0.51 13.40 14.59
CA LEU A 5 0.77 13.75 15.99
C LEU A 5 1.81 14.85 16.15
N LEU A 6 2.76 14.93 15.21
CA LEU A 6 3.85 15.92 15.21
C LEU A 6 4.07 16.50 13.81
N SER A 7 4.66 17.70 13.77
CA SER A 7 5.15 18.26 12.52
C SER A 7 6.30 17.42 11.96
N LYS A 8 6.40 17.37 10.62
CA LYS A 8 7.40 16.57 9.90
C LYS A 8 8.83 16.81 10.40
N GLY A 9 9.21 18.07 10.65
CA GLY A 9 10.55 18.40 11.15
C GLY A 9 10.86 17.84 12.53
N LYS A 10 9.87 17.84 13.45
CA LYS A 10 10.03 17.24 14.79
C LYS A 10 10.11 15.71 14.70
N ALA A 11 9.27 15.11 13.85
CA ALA A 11 9.28 13.66 13.63
C ALA A 11 10.61 13.19 13.04
N ASP A 12 11.18 13.93 12.09
CA ASP A 12 12.49 13.62 11.48
C ASP A 12 13.63 13.71 12.51
N ALA A 13 13.61 14.73 13.40
CA ALA A 13 14.62 14.87 14.45
C ALA A 13 14.58 13.71 15.46
N ILE A 14 13.39 13.32 15.92
CA ILE A 14 13.20 12.21 16.87
C ILE A 14 13.60 10.87 16.22
N SER A 15 13.19 10.65 14.97
CA SER A 15 13.51 9.46 14.18
C SER A 15 15.03 9.29 14.01
N ASN A 16 15.74 10.36 13.66
CA ASN A 16 17.20 10.33 13.56
C ASN A 16 17.87 10.08 14.92
N GLY A 17 17.37 10.68 16.00
CA GLY A 17 17.87 10.42 17.35
C GLY A 17 17.76 8.94 17.73
N ILE A 18 16.62 8.32 17.44
CA ILE A 18 16.39 6.89 17.72
C ILE A 18 17.25 6.00 16.83
N PHE A 19 17.44 6.37 15.55
CA PHE A 19 18.39 5.66 14.69
C PHE A 19 19.79 5.63 15.30
N LEU A 20 20.29 6.76 15.78
CA LEU A 20 21.62 6.87 16.40
C LEU A 20 21.72 6.07 17.71
N ILE A 21 20.67 6.08 18.53
CA ILE A 21 20.62 5.26 19.76
C ILE A 21 20.68 3.78 19.42
N CYS A 22 19.86 3.32 18.46
CA CYS A 22 19.88 1.94 18.00
C CYS A 22 21.25 1.56 17.42
N LEU A 23 21.88 2.45 16.65
CA LEU A 23 23.21 2.23 16.10
C LEU A 23 24.28 2.13 17.19
N GLY A 24 24.19 2.94 18.25
CA GLY A 24 25.08 2.85 19.41
C GLY A 24 24.96 1.51 20.14
N ILE A 25 23.73 1.05 20.38
CA ILE A 25 23.47 -0.27 20.98
C ILE A 25 23.99 -1.40 20.09
N LEU A 26 23.81 -1.26 18.77
CA LEU A 26 24.27 -2.23 17.80
C LEU A 26 25.79 -2.39 17.80
N LEU A 27 26.53 -1.28 17.83
CA LEU A 27 27.99 -1.31 17.87
C LEU A 27 28.54 -1.98 19.13
N TYR A 28 27.78 -1.94 20.23
CA TYR A 28 28.11 -2.68 21.44
C TYR A 28 27.78 -4.18 21.33
N SER A 29 26.72 -4.52 20.58
CA SER A 29 26.17 -5.87 20.44
C SER A 29 26.74 -6.57 19.19
N SER A 30 28.05 -6.89 19.22
CA SER A 30 28.85 -7.29 18.05
C SER A 30 28.45 -8.59 17.32
N GLU A 31 27.60 -9.44 17.90
CA GLU A 31 27.40 -10.80 17.36
C GLU A 31 26.49 -10.87 16.13
N ARG A 32 25.52 -9.95 16.00
CA ARG A 32 24.51 -9.99 14.94
C ARG A 32 24.23 -8.60 14.36
N TRP A 33 25.28 -8.00 13.83
CA TRP A 33 25.24 -6.64 13.30
C TRP A 33 24.23 -6.47 12.16
N TRP A 34 24.10 -7.44 11.24
CA TRP A 34 23.21 -7.30 10.08
C TRP A 34 21.71 -7.25 10.44
N PRO A 35 21.13 -8.22 11.20
CA PRO A 35 19.75 -8.10 11.66
C PRO A 35 19.52 -6.85 12.52
N GLY A 36 20.50 -6.45 13.32
CA GLY A 36 20.37 -5.26 14.16
C GLY A 36 20.33 -3.95 13.36
N ILE A 37 21.04 -3.84 12.22
CA ILE A 37 20.89 -2.69 11.30
C ILE A 37 19.47 -2.62 10.76
N LEU A 38 18.90 -3.75 10.32
CA LEU A 38 17.53 -3.80 9.81
C LEU A 38 16.53 -3.31 10.86
N LEU A 39 16.72 -3.73 12.12
CA LEU A 39 15.88 -3.32 13.23
C LEU A 39 16.05 -1.83 13.57
N ALA A 40 17.26 -1.28 13.49
CA ALA A 40 17.51 0.15 13.68
C ALA A 40 16.85 1.01 12.61
N ILE A 41 16.96 0.60 11.34
CA ILE A 41 16.31 1.26 10.20
C ILE A 41 14.79 1.19 10.36
N TRP A 42 14.26 0.01 10.72
CA TRP A 42 12.84 -0.17 10.98
C TRP A 42 12.34 0.74 12.10
N ALA A 43 13.01 0.75 13.26
CA ALA A 43 12.59 1.56 14.41
C ALA A 43 12.54 3.06 14.06
N SER A 44 13.56 3.54 13.34
CA SER A 44 13.62 4.92 12.88
C SER A 44 12.49 5.28 11.90
N LEU A 45 12.27 4.45 10.88
CA LEU A 45 11.24 4.66 9.87
C LEU A 45 9.82 4.51 10.43
N ALA A 46 9.57 3.45 11.19
CA ALA A 46 8.28 3.16 11.79
C ALA A 46 7.86 4.29 12.71
N LEU A 47 8.76 4.80 13.55
CA LEU A 47 8.44 5.92 14.41
C LEU A 47 8.11 7.20 13.62
N ARG A 48 8.90 7.52 12.59
CA ARG A 48 8.63 8.66 11.72
C ARG A 48 7.26 8.56 11.06
N GLN A 49 6.95 7.38 10.50
CA GLN A 49 5.69 7.13 9.81
C GLN A 49 4.50 7.15 10.78
N TYR A 50 4.69 6.64 12.00
CA TYR A 50 3.70 6.68 13.07
C TYR A 50 3.39 8.13 13.49
N LEU A 51 4.43 8.92 13.78
CA LEU A 51 4.30 10.31 14.22
C LEU A 51 3.69 11.22 13.13
N THR A 52 3.88 10.88 11.85
CA THR A 52 3.33 11.62 10.70
C THR A 52 1.96 11.11 10.25
N GLY A 53 1.35 10.12 10.93
CA GLY A 53 0.03 9.58 10.59
C GLY A 53 0.00 8.72 9.32
N ARG A 54 1.16 8.32 8.80
CA ARG A 54 1.30 7.53 7.56
C ARG A 54 1.17 6.02 7.84
N ILE A 55 0.00 5.61 8.32
CA ILE A 55 -0.25 4.24 8.79
C ILE A 55 -0.08 3.18 7.69
N PHE A 56 -0.50 3.49 6.45
CA PHE A 56 -0.29 2.56 5.33
C PHE A 56 1.19 2.35 5.03
N ASP A 57 1.96 3.43 4.96
CA ASP A 57 3.41 3.34 4.73
C ASP A 57 4.14 2.64 5.88
N LEU A 58 3.64 2.81 7.12
CA LEU A 58 4.13 2.10 8.31
C LEU A 58 3.86 0.59 8.21
N ALA A 59 2.66 0.20 7.77
CA ALA A 59 2.30 -1.21 7.62
C ALA A 59 3.19 -1.88 6.57
N VAL A 60 3.36 -1.24 5.40
CA VAL A 60 4.20 -1.76 4.31
C VAL A 60 5.67 -1.82 4.72
N SER A 61 6.22 -0.74 5.29
CA SER A 61 7.62 -0.71 5.73
C SER A 61 7.90 -1.72 6.84
N SER A 62 6.96 -1.89 7.78
CA SER A 62 7.07 -2.86 8.86
C SER A 62 7.03 -4.28 8.32
N PHE A 63 6.11 -4.58 7.40
CA PHE A 63 6.05 -5.90 6.77
C PHE A 63 7.37 -6.26 6.08
N ILE A 64 7.95 -5.33 5.31
CA ILE A 64 9.20 -5.57 4.58
C ILE A 64 10.39 -5.69 5.55
N LEU A 65 10.59 -4.71 6.43
CA LEU A 65 11.79 -4.65 7.26
C LEU A 65 11.76 -5.64 8.43
N LEU A 66 10.60 -5.84 9.08
CA LEU A 66 10.47 -6.90 10.08
C LEU A 66 10.50 -8.27 9.41
N GLY A 67 9.88 -8.44 8.23
CA GLY A 67 9.97 -9.68 7.48
C GLY A 67 11.43 -10.05 7.16
N LEU A 68 12.22 -9.09 6.68
CA LEU A 68 13.63 -9.29 6.39
C LEU A 68 14.47 -9.48 7.67
N PHE A 69 14.15 -8.76 8.74
CA PHE A 69 14.76 -8.97 10.05
C PHE A 69 14.52 -10.39 10.54
N LEU A 70 13.29 -10.90 10.50
CA LEU A 70 12.96 -12.27 10.91
C LEU A 70 13.67 -13.29 10.01
N ALA A 71 13.62 -13.10 8.68
CA ALA A 71 14.30 -13.98 7.74
C ALA A 71 15.80 -14.09 8.02
N THR A 72 16.45 -12.97 8.35
CA THR A 72 17.89 -12.92 8.62
C THR A 72 18.24 -13.36 10.05
N ALA A 73 17.44 -13.00 11.05
CA ALA A 73 17.67 -13.34 12.46
C ALA A 73 17.48 -14.82 12.78
N PHE A 74 16.58 -15.49 12.03
CA PHE A 74 16.33 -16.93 12.14
C PHE A 74 17.08 -17.75 11.08
N GLU A 75 17.96 -17.12 10.29
CA GLU A 75 18.72 -17.78 9.22
C GLU A 75 17.82 -18.61 8.28
N ILE A 76 16.65 -18.08 7.96
CA ILE A 76 15.65 -18.79 7.15
C ILE A 76 16.23 -19.02 5.76
N SER A 77 16.32 -20.28 5.36
CA SER A 77 16.80 -20.63 4.02
C SER A 77 15.84 -20.12 2.95
N TRP A 78 16.38 -19.64 1.82
CA TRP A 78 15.58 -19.25 0.65
C TRP A 78 14.70 -20.39 0.14
N SER A 79 15.14 -21.63 0.30
CA SER A 79 14.40 -22.84 -0.02
C SER A 79 13.12 -23.00 0.83
N THR A 80 13.09 -22.43 2.04
CA THR A 80 11.90 -22.40 2.91
C THR A 80 11.07 -21.14 2.69
N LEU A 81 11.73 -19.99 2.52
CA LEU A 81 11.06 -18.69 2.37
C LEU A 81 10.23 -18.62 1.07
N MET A 82 10.79 -19.08 -0.05
CA MET A 82 10.12 -19.01 -1.36
C MET A 82 8.78 -19.77 -1.38
N PRO A 83 8.70 -21.05 -0.96
CA PRO A 83 7.41 -21.75 -0.88
C PRO A 83 6.37 -21.01 -0.03
N ILE A 84 6.76 -20.46 1.12
CA ILE A 84 5.85 -19.71 2.00
C ILE A 84 5.31 -18.47 1.27
N LEU A 85 6.18 -17.71 0.59
CA LEU A 85 5.77 -16.54 -0.19
C LEU A 85 4.84 -16.93 -1.36
N PHE A 86 5.11 -18.04 -2.04
CA PHE A 86 4.24 -18.53 -3.12
C PHE A 86 2.87 -18.97 -2.60
N VAL A 87 2.79 -19.63 -1.45
CA VAL A 87 1.52 -20.01 -0.83
C VAL A 87 0.73 -18.76 -0.44
N ILE A 88 1.35 -17.79 0.23
CA ILE A 88 0.69 -16.52 0.62
C ILE A 88 0.24 -15.75 -0.62
N GLY A 89 1.10 -15.64 -1.65
CA GLY A 89 0.79 -14.97 -2.91
C GLY A 89 -0.35 -15.66 -3.67
N GLY A 90 -0.35 -16.99 -3.72
CA GLY A 90 -1.41 -17.79 -4.31
C GLY A 90 -2.75 -17.59 -3.60
N ILE A 91 -2.77 -17.64 -2.26
CA ILE A 91 -3.96 -17.34 -1.46
C ILE A 91 -4.45 -15.91 -1.75
N TYR A 92 -3.54 -14.93 -1.76
CA TYR A 92 -3.89 -13.54 -2.07
C TYR A 92 -4.53 -13.40 -3.47
N LEU A 93 -3.99 -14.07 -4.49
CA LEU A 93 -4.57 -14.06 -5.84
C LEU A 93 -5.97 -14.67 -5.88
N VAL A 94 -6.17 -15.82 -5.22
CA VAL A 94 -7.49 -16.47 -5.15
C VAL A 94 -8.51 -15.59 -4.45
N LEU A 95 -8.15 -15.00 -3.31
CA LEU A 95 -9.04 -14.08 -2.59
C LEU A 95 -9.30 -12.81 -3.39
N ARG A 96 -8.28 -12.25 -4.05
CA ARG A 96 -8.45 -11.07 -4.90
C ARG A 96 -9.43 -11.35 -6.03
N GLU A 97 -9.29 -12.47 -6.73
CA GLU A 97 -10.21 -12.85 -7.79
C GLU A 97 -11.62 -13.03 -7.24
N TYR A 98 -11.78 -13.76 -6.13
CA TYR A 98 -13.08 -14.05 -5.54
C TYR A 98 -13.82 -12.80 -5.03
N TYR A 99 -13.12 -11.84 -4.42
CA TYR A 99 -13.74 -10.65 -3.81
C TYR A 99 -13.78 -9.42 -4.72
N PHE A 100 -12.93 -9.32 -5.74
CA PHE A 100 -12.82 -8.12 -6.60
C PHE A 100 -13.21 -8.36 -8.07
N ALA A 101 -13.57 -9.58 -8.48
CA ALA A 101 -14.08 -9.83 -9.83
C ALA A 101 -15.46 -9.20 -10.10
N GLU A 102 -16.16 -8.67 -9.08
CA GLU A 102 -17.39 -7.88 -9.24
C GLU A 102 -17.08 -6.37 -9.22
N SER A 103 -16.34 -5.90 -10.22
CA SER A 103 -16.79 -4.67 -10.86
C SER A 103 -17.62 -5.17 -12.03
N PRO A 104 -18.96 -5.09 -12.02
CA PRO A 104 -19.68 -5.30 -13.26
C PRO A 104 -19.08 -4.29 -14.23
N GLU A 105 -18.36 -4.77 -15.25
CA GLU A 105 -18.34 -4.03 -16.50
C GLU A 105 -19.81 -3.71 -16.74
N GLU A 106 -20.19 -2.43 -16.69
CA GLU A 106 -21.45 -2.01 -17.24
C GLU A 106 -21.39 -2.49 -18.69
N VAL A 107 -21.94 -3.69 -18.94
CA VAL A 107 -22.16 -4.20 -20.28
C VAL A 107 -23.19 -3.24 -20.82
N VAL A 108 -22.71 -2.15 -21.40
CA VAL A 108 -23.56 -1.12 -21.97
C VAL A 108 -24.26 -1.79 -23.14
N ASP A 109 -25.46 -2.29 -22.88
CA ASP A 109 -26.23 -3.04 -23.86
C ASP A 109 -26.39 -2.15 -25.11
N PRO A 110 -25.88 -2.59 -26.27
CA PRO A 110 -25.94 -1.80 -27.50
C PRO A 110 -27.38 -1.41 -27.90
N TYR A 111 -28.41 -2.11 -27.40
CA TYR A 111 -29.80 -1.70 -27.57
C TYR A 111 -30.18 -0.48 -26.73
N THR A 112 -29.65 -0.35 -25.51
CA THR A 112 -29.88 0.80 -24.61
C THR A 112 -29.23 2.07 -25.15
N LEU A 113 -27.98 1.97 -25.63
CA LEU A 113 -27.28 3.08 -26.31
C LEU A 113 -28.02 3.57 -27.54
N LYS A 114 -28.47 2.65 -28.42
CA LYS A 114 -29.23 3.03 -29.61
C LYS A 114 -30.53 3.75 -29.25
N LYS A 115 -31.17 3.35 -28.16
CA LYS A 115 -32.42 3.97 -27.69
C LYS A 115 -32.18 5.37 -27.13
N GLU A 116 -31.11 5.57 -26.37
CA GLU A 116 -30.72 6.87 -25.82
C GLU A 116 -30.29 7.85 -26.92
N ILE A 117 -29.39 7.42 -27.82
CA ILE A 117 -28.96 8.22 -28.98
C ILE A 117 -30.16 8.61 -29.85
N LYS A 118 -31.08 7.68 -30.12
CA LYS A 118 -32.29 7.99 -30.91
C LYS A 118 -33.21 8.98 -30.20
N LYS A 119 -33.24 8.96 -28.86
CA LYS A 119 -34.05 9.88 -28.06
C LYS A 119 -33.45 11.29 -28.06
N GLU A 120 -32.12 11.40 -27.93
CA GLU A 120 -31.40 12.67 -28.03
C GLU A 120 -31.54 13.31 -29.41
N ILE A 121 -31.28 12.55 -30.49
CA ILE A 121 -31.44 13.03 -31.87
C ILE A 121 -32.87 13.52 -32.12
N LYS A 122 -33.87 12.80 -31.61
CA LYS A 122 -35.27 13.21 -31.76
C LYS A 122 -35.57 14.52 -31.04
N ALA A 123 -35.00 14.73 -29.84
CA ALA A 123 -35.17 15.95 -29.08
C ALA A 123 -34.45 17.14 -29.75
N GLU A 124 -33.29 16.93 -30.36
CA GLU A 124 -32.56 17.95 -31.13
C GLU A 124 -33.39 18.41 -32.35
N ILE A 125 -33.92 17.47 -33.14
CA ILE A 125 -34.76 17.76 -34.32
C ILE A 125 -36.04 18.50 -33.93
N GLU A 126 -36.60 18.19 -32.76
CA GLU A 126 -37.82 18.84 -32.28
C GLU A 126 -37.55 20.28 -31.82
N LYS A 127 -36.37 20.56 -31.25
CA LYS A 127 -35.93 21.93 -30.94
C LYS A 127 -35.64 22.75 -32.20
N GLU A 128 -34.95 22.17 -33.18
CA GLU A 128 -34.60 22.87 -34.42
C GLU A 128 -35.85 23.26 -35.25
N LYS A 129 -36.90 22.43 -35.22
CA LYS A 129 -38.20 22.73 -35.84
C LYS A 129 -39.02 23.80 -35.11
N LEU A 130 -38.69 24.10 -33.85
CA LEU A 130 -39.33 25.12 -33.05
C LEU A 130 -38.68 26.50 -33.22
N ASP A 131 -37.39 26.54 -33.58
CA ASP A 131 -36.65 27.79 -33.84
C ASP A 131 -36.86 28.34 -35.27
N ASP A 132 -37.31 27.50 -36.22
CA ASP A 132 -37.55 27.87 -37.63
C ASP A 132 -38.99 28.39 -37.91
N LYS A 133 -39.76 28.70 -36.86
CA LYS A 133 -41.19 29.06 -36.91
C LYS A 133 -41.50 30.37 -36.22
#